data_AF-A0A3C1BH77-F1
#
_entry.id   AF-A0A3C1BH77-F1
#
_cell.length_a   1.000
_cell.length_b   1.000
_cell.length_c   1.000
_cell.angle_alpha   90.00
_cell.angle_beta   90.00
_cell.angle_gamma   90.00
#
_symmetry.space_group_name_H-M   'P 1'
#
loop_
_entity.id
_entity.type
_entity.pdbx_description
1 polymer ?
#
loop_
_entity_poly.entity_id
_entity_poly.type
_entity_poly.pdbx_seq_one_letter_code
_entity_poly.pdbx_strand_id
1 'polypeptide(L)' 'MKGNITMETVSINKVLQLFNMLSKSEQAEVAEKIDMQTFEERWQIADKSLPDSELGEDDIMKEVRAIRYAGKKN' A
#
# COMPACT_ATOMS: atom_id res chain seq x y z
N MET A 1 -31.11 -27.57 8.40
CA MET A 1 -31.27 -26.11 8.27
C MET A 1 -29.99 -25.55 7.67
N LYS A 2 -30.03 -25.06 6.42
CA LYS A 2 -28.90 -24.35 5.82
C LYS A 2 -29.07 -22.88 6.21
N GLY A 3 -28.20 -22.37 7.07
CA GLY A 3 -28.24 -20.96 7.44
C GLY A 3 -27.97 -20.11 6.21
N ASN A 4 -28.91 -19.20 5.88
CA ASN A 4 -28.65 -18.15 4.91
C ASN A 4 -27.58 -17.23 5.52
N ILE A 5 -26.35 -17.29 5.00
CA ILE A 5 -25.34 -16.29 5.30
C ILE A 5 -25.64 -15.10 4.41
N THR A 6 -26.33 -14.10 4.95
CA THR A 6 -26.41 -12.78 4.34
C THR A 6 -25.04 -12.12 4.51
N MET A 7 -24.35 -11.84 3.41
CA MET A 7 -23.15 -11.01 3.41
C MET A 7 -23.58 -9.58 3.73
N GLU A 8 -23.63 -9.23 5.01
CA GLU A 8 -23.82 -7.84 5.42
C GLU A 8 -22.66 -7.01 4.88
N THR A 9 -22.98 -5.97 4.12
CA THR A 9 -22.00 -4.99 3.63
C THR A 9 -21.48 -4.19 4.83
N VAL A 10 -20.25 -4.49 5.25
CA VAL A 10 -19.59 -3.77 6.35
C VAL A 10 -19.18 -2.38 5.86
N SER A 11 -19.65 -1.32 6.55
CA SER A 11 -19.26 0.05 6.22
C SER A 11 -17.85 0.38 6.73
N ILE A 12 -17.14 1.27 6.04
CA ILE A 12 -15.79 1.74 6.45
C ILE A 12 -15.81 2.27 7.90
N ASN A 13 -16.85 3.02 8.27
CA ASN A 13 -17.01 3.54 9.64
C ASN A 13 -17.05 2.42 10.68
N LYS A 14 -17.72 1.31 10.37
CA LYS A 14 -17.77 0.15 11.27
C LYS A 14 -16.41 -0.53 11.38
N VAL A 15 -15.67 -0.66 10.28
CA VAL A 15 -14.29 -1.19 10.29
C VAL A 15 -13.38 -0.31 11.16
N LEU A 16 -13.42 1.00 10.98
CA LEU A 16 -12.61 1.94 11.75
C LEU A 16 -12.94 1.91 13.24
N GLN A 17 -14.22 1.80 13.61
CA GLN A 17 -14.63 1.62 15.00
C GLN A 17 -14.03 0.34 15.60
N LEU A 18 -14.13 -0.79 14.91
CA LEU A 18 -13.59 -2.07 15.39
C LEU A 18 -12.07 -2.03 15.48
N PHE A 19 -11.39 -1.47 14.48
CA PHE A 19 -9.93 -1.30 14.47
C PHE A 19 -9.46 -0.44 15.65
N ASN A 20 -10.17 0.64 15.96
CA ASN A 20 -9.84 1.53 17.07
C ASN A 20 -10.06 0.90 18.46
N MET A 21 -10.80 -0.21 18.55
CA MET A 21 -10.97 -0.96 19.80
C MET A 21 -9.80 -1.91 20.10
N LEU A 22 -8.95 -2.20 19.12
CA LEU A 22 -7.78 -3.06 19.28
C LEU A 22 -6.64 -2.35 20.02
N SER A 23 -5.74 -3.12 20.63
CA SER A 23 -4.49 -2.58 21.17
C SER A 23 -3.59 -2.05 20.04
N LYS A 24 -2.60 -1.22 20.37
CA LYS A 24 -1.66 -0.68 19.37
C LYS A 24 -0.86 -1.76 18.64
N SER A 25 -0.51 -2.85 19.34
CA SER A 25 0.18 -3.99 18.73
C SER A 25 -0.71 -4.70 17.70
N GLU A 26 -1.96 -4.95 18.05
CA GLU A 26 -2.93 -5.61 17.15
C GLU A 26 -3.30 -4.70 15.98
N GLN A 27 -3.42 -3.38 16.20
CA GLN A 27 -3.60 -2.41 15.12
C GLN A 27 -2.46 -2.48 14.10
N ALA A 28 -1.21 -2.61 14.55
CA ALA A 28 -0.07 -2.72 13.66
C ALA A 28 -0.12 -4.02 12.84
N GLU A 29 -0.44 -5.16 13.48
CA GLU A 29 -0.56 -6.44 12.77
C GLU A 29 -1.69 -6.42 11.72
N VAL A 30 -2.84 -5.84 12.06
CA VAL A 30 -3.96 -5.70 11.12
C VAL A 30 -3.60 -4.77 9.97
N ALA A 31 -2.91 -3.65 10.24
CA ALA A 31 -2.47 -2.73 9.21
C ALA A 31 -1.48 -3.39 8.23
N GLU A 32 -0.51 -4.16 8.73
CA GLU A 32 0.44 -4.91 7.91
C GLU A 32 -0.27 -5.91 6.98
N LYS A 33 -1.23 -6.67 7.49
CA LYS A 33 -2.01 -7.61 6.68
C LYS A 33 -2.84 -6.92 5.59
N ILE A 34 -3.47 -5.79 5.91
CA ILE A 34 -4.22 -4.99 4.92
C ILE A 34 -3.28 -4.43 3.86
N ASP A 35 -2.11 -3.92 4.26
CA ASP A 35 -1.12 -3.38 3.34
C ASP A 35 -0.67 -4.45 2.35
N MET A 36 -0.30 -5.65 2.83
CA MET A 36 0.07 -6.78 1.97
C MET A 36 -1.04 -7.21 1.02
N GLN A 37 -2.30 -7.20 1.46
CA GLN A 37 -3.45 -7.59 0.62
C GLN A 37 -3.78 -6.56 -0.45
N THR A 38 -3.56 -5.27 -0.15
CA THR A 38 -3.95 -4.16 -1.03
C THR A 38 -2.78 -3.61 -1.85
N PHE A 39 -1.55 -4.11 -1.59
CA PHE A 39 -0.32 -3.60 -2.20
C PHE A 39 -0.38 -3.59 -3.72
N GLU A 40 -0.72 -4.72 -4.34
CA GLU A 40 -0.74 -4.88 -5.80
C GLU A 40 -1.73 -3.89 -6.46
N GLU A 41 -2.94 -3.76 -5.91
CA GLU A 41 -3.94 -2.83 -6.44
C GLU A 41 -3.50 -1.37 -6.27
N ARG A 42 -2.94 -1.02 -5.12
CA ARG A 42 -2.39 0.33 -4.86
C ARG A 42 -1.21 0.64 -5.77
N TRP A 43 -0.34 -0.34 -6.01
CA TRP A 43 0.77 -0.23 -6.94
C TRP A 43 0.28 0.02 -8.36
N GLN A 44 -0.68 -0.75 -8.85
CA GLN A 44 -1.25 -0.55 -10.18
C GLN A 44 -1.95 0.81 -10.35
N ILE A 45 -2.62 1.32 -9.31
CA ILE A 45 -3.21 2.66 -9.33
C ILE A 45 -2.11 3.72 -9.39
N ALA A 46 -1.06 3.57 -8.59
CA ALA A 46 0.08 4.48 -8.59
C ALA A 46 0.78 4.48 -9.95
N ASP A 47 1.04 3.31 -10.52
CA ASP A 47 1.68 3.12 -11.82
C ASP A 47 0.87 3.78 -12.95
N LYS A 48 -0.45 3.59 -12.97
CA LYS A 48 -1.36 4.26 -13.93
C LYS A 48 -1.45 5.77 -13.74
N SER A 49 -1.12 6.28 -12.55
CA SER A 49 -1.12 7.72 -12.26
C SER A 49 0.21 8.39 -12.59
N LEU A 50 1.26 7.59 -12.81
CA LEU A 50 2.49 8.12 -13.38
C LEU A 50 2.19 8.57 -14.81
N PRO A 51 2.63 9.76 -15.21
CA PRO A 51 2.55 10.14 -16.61
C PRO A 51 3.26 9.07 -17.44
N ASP A 52 2.79 8.81 -18.67
CA ASP A 52 3.54 8.07 -19.68
C ASP A 52 4.79 8.88 -20.05
N SER A 53 5.72 9.00 -19.11
CA SER A 53 7.09 9.33 -19.40
C SER A 53 7.73 7.99 -19.72
N GLU A 54 8.06 7.79 -21.00
CA GLU A 54 9.29 7.08 -21.31
C GLU A 54 10.42 7.84 -20.60
N LEU A 55 10.62 7.57 -19.31
CA LEU A 55 11.89 7.88 -18.68
C LEU A 55 12.89 7.05 -19.46
N GLY A 56 13.60 7.72 -20.36
CA GLY A 56 14.68 7.11 -21.10
C GLY A 56 15.64 6.47 -20.10
N GLU A 57 16.22 5.34 -20.47
CA GLU A 57 17.18 4.61 -19.63
C GLU A 57 18.24 5.55 -19.01
N ASP A 58 18.63 6.60 -19.74
CA ASP A 58 19.54 7.65 -19.30
C ASP A 58 19.07 8.43 -18.06
N ASP A 59 17.78 8.77 -17.96
CA ASP A 59 17.22 9.52 -16.83
C ASP A 59 17.12 8.64 -15.58
N ILE A 60 16.75 7.37 -15.75
CA ILE A 60 16.76 6.37 -14.67
C ILE A 60 18.19 6.16 -14.16
N MET A 61 19.15 6.00 -15.07
CA MET A 61 20.55 5.77 -14.72
C MET A 61 21.20 7.00 -14.07
N LYS A 62 20.74 8.21 -14.39
CA LYS A 62 21.19 9.44 -13.75
C LYS A 62 20.75 9.49 -12.28
N GLU A 63 19.51 9.11 -11.97
CA GLU A 63 18.99 9.07 -10.61
C GLU A 63 19.67 7.97 -9.77
N VAL A 64 19.85 6.77 -10.33
CA VAL A 64 20.58 5.66 -9.68
C VAL A 64 22.02 6.06 -9.35
N ARG A 65 22.71 6.76 -10.28
CA ARG A 65 24.06 7.28 -10.03
C ARG A 65 24.05 8.35 -8.93
N ALA A 66 23.08 9.26 -8.94
CA ALA A 66 22.96 10.31 -7.93
C ALA A 66 22.87 9.73 -6.52
N ILE A 67 22.03 8.71 -6.31
CA ILE A 67 21.91 8.00 -5.02
C ILE A 67 23.24 7.30 -4.65
N ARG A 68 23.85 6.58 -5.61
CA ARG A 68 25.09 5.81 -5.37
C ARG A 68 26.30 6.69 -5.01
N TYR A 69 26.36 7.92 -5.52
CA TYR A 69 27.45 8.86 -5.24
C TYR A 69 27.12 9.84 -4.11
N ALA A 70 25.84 10.09 -3.81
CA ALA A 70 25.43 10.83 -2.62
C ALA A 70 25.83 10.09 -1.33
N GLY A 71 25.74 8.76 -1.32
CA GLY A 71 26.20 7.91 -0.21
C GLY A 71 27.73 7.77 -0.05
N LYS A 72 28.52 8.36 -0.95
CA LYS A 72 30.00 8.35 -0.87
C LYS A 72 30.61 9.66 -0.35
N LYS A 73 29.79 10.65 -0.01
CA LYS A 73 30.24 11.94 0.54
C LYS A 73 30.00 12.09 2.06
N ASN A 74 29.55 11.04 2.74
CA ASN A 74 29.55 10.95 4.20
C ASN A 74 30.56 9.91 4.65
#